data_AF-A0ABD0PYN5-F1
#
_entry.id   AF-A0ABD0PYN5-F1
#
_cell.length_a   1.000
_cell.length_b   1.000
_cell.length_c   1.000
_cell.angle_alpha   90.00
_cell.angle_beta   90.00
_cell.angle_gamma   90.00
#
_symmetry.space_group_name_H-M   'P 1'
#
loop_
_entity.id
_entity.type
_entity.pdbx_description
1 polymer ?
#
loop_
_entity_poly.entity_id
_entity_poly.type
_entity_poly.pdbx_seq_one_letter_code
_entity_poly.pdbx_strand_id
1 'polypeptide(L)'
;VDGQMVGLPISVGSSQIRIYHTSVRGFVLETNFGVTVRADWPHIVRITAPTTYNGTLGGLCGNLNGNIEDEFYSPDGVLLDDSQLFADSWRDGSLSAHCVDPIDMWEPGLYQNRSEFSDHCSIMAMNDGPFAECSRTLDPWKRIEDCIQMLEQTDGAREALCEALRGYTLHCQQNGITVGEWRSITHCDPNCPADTHFELCGTSCPASCPSLSFPFQCTLPCQGGCQCNDGLVLDGDRCVPPTGCGCRYNGHYRQPGEQFWHGEECQSLCVCDGITGNVRCTPSSCSEQEICRVVEGVYGCHPRPH
;
A
#
# COMPACT_ATOMS: atom_id res chain seq x y z
N VAL A 1 -5.83 -6.36 12.22
CA VAL A 1 -7.16 -5.98 12.77
C VAL A 1 -7.25 -6.52 14.18
N ASP A 2 -7.43 -5.65 15.18
CA ASP A 2 -7.47 -6.03 16.62
C ASP A 2 -6.29 -6.89 17.06
N GLY A 3 -5.08 -6.50 16.64
CA GLY A 3 -3.85 -7.23 16.91
C GLY A 3 -3.64 -8.50 16.07
N GLN A 4 -4.60 -8.94 15.25
CA GLN A 4 -4.48 -10.11 14.37
C GLN A 4 -4.03 -9.75 12.95
N MET A 5 -3.16 -10.57 12.38
CA MET A 5 -2.80 -10.54 10.97
C MET A 5 -3.91 -11.18 10.14
N VAL A 6 -4.29 -10.52 9.05
CA VAL A 6 -5.43 -10.94 8.21
C VAL A 6 -5.07 -10.81 6.74
N GLY A 7 -5.53 -11.76 5.93
CA GLY A 7 -5.49 -11.64 4.48
C GLY A 7 -6.53 -10.63 3.99
N LEU A 8 -6.18 -9.90 2.93
CA LEU A 8 -7.13 -9.08 2.19
C LEU A 8 -7.83 -9.91 1.10
N PRO A 9 -9.08 -9.59 0.74
CA PRO A 9 -9.90 -8.51 1.28
C PRO A 9 -10.52 -8.85 2.65
N ILE A 10 -10.79 -7.81 3.44
CA ILE A 10 -11.49 -7.93 4.74
C ILE A 10 -12.58 -6.87 4.90
N SER A 11 -13.66 -7.25 5.59
CA SER A 11 -14.72 -6.34 6.02
C SER A 11 -14.92 -6.46 7.53
N VAL A 12 -14.87 -5.33 8.24
CA VAL A 12 -14.96 -5.25 9.71
C VAL A 12 -16.23 -4.48 10.10
N GLY A 13 -16.86 -4.89 11.20
CA GLY A 13 -18.01 -4.17 11.79
C GLY A 13 -19.21 -4.06 10.86
N SER A 14 -19.65 -5.15 10.22
CA SER A 14 -20.73 -5.13 9.23
C SER A 14 -20.48 -4.18 8.05
N SER A 15 -19.24 -4.14 7.54
CA SER A 15 -18.78 -3.27 6.46
C SER A 15 -18.62 -1.79 6.81
N GLN A 16 -18.41 -1.49 8.10
CA GLN A 16 -17.93 -0.19 8.55
C GLN A 16 -16.54 0.14 7.98
N ILE A 17 -15.67 -0.86 7.92
CA ILE A 17 -14.34 -0.75 7.31
C ILE A 17 -14.18 -1.85 6.29
N ARG A 18 -13.74 -1.51 5.08
CA ARG A 18 -13.43 -2.44 4.01
C ARG A 18 -12.00 -2.21 3.56
N ILE A 19 -11.21 -3.27 3.46
CA ILE A 19 -9.82 -3.19 2.99
C ILE A 19 -9.65 -4.21 1.88
N TYR A 20 -9.12 -3.78 0.73
CA TYR A 20 -8.95 -4.62 -0.45
C TYR A 20 -7.77 -4.16 -1.30
N HIS A 21 -7.23 -5.08 -2.10
CA HIS A 21 -6.13 -4.78 -3.02
C HIS A 21 -6.60 -3.95 -4.21
N THR A 22 -5.79 -2.98 -4.61
CA THR A 22 -5.93 -2.24 -5.88
C THR A 22 -4.89 -2.68 -6.91
N SER A 23 -3.80 -3.28 -6.46
CA SER A 23 -2.78 -3.92 -7.28
C SER A 23 -1.97 -4.88 -6.40
N VAL A 24 -0.97 -5.55 -6.98
CA VAL A 24 0.00 -6.36 -6.22
C VAL A 24 0.72 -5.56 -5.12
N ARG A 25 0.94 -4.25 -5.34
CA ARG A 25 1.64 -3.36 -4.40
C ARG A 25 0.72 -2.34 -3.73
N GLY A 26 -0.58 -2.43 -3.97
CA GLY A 26 -1.53 -1.39 -3.60
C GLY A 26 -2.75 -1.92 -2.85
N PHE A 27 -3.23 -1.14 -1.90
CA PHE A 27 -4.49 -1.40 -1.22
C PHE A 27 -5.28 -0.11 -0.99
N VAL A 28 -6.59 -0.28 -0.80
CA VAL A 28 -7.49 0.77 -0.34
C VAL A 28 -8.18 0.29 0.92
N LEU A 29 -8.25 1.19 1.90
CA LEU A 29 -9.12 1.12 3.06
C LEU A 29 -10.23 2.16 2.89
N GLU A 30 -11.47 1.70 2.90
CA GLU A 30 -12.66 2.55 2.88
C GLU A 30 -13.41 2.42 4.20
N THR A 31 -13.92 3.56 4.69
CA THR A 31 -14.73 3.61 5.89
C THR A 31 -16.11 4.15 5.59
N ASN A 32 -17.11 3.76 6.38
CA ASN A 32 -18.47 4.28 6.25
C ASN A 32 -18.61 5.73 6.77
N PHE A 33 -17.60 6.24 7.50
CA PHE A 33 -17.52 7.64 7.94
C PHE A 33 -16.73 8.53 6.95
N GLY A 34 -16.46 8.01 5.75
CA GLY A 34 -16.00 8.77 4.59
C GLY A 34 -14.49 8.95 4.47
N VAL A 35 -13.70 8.55 5.46
CA VAL A 35 -12.23 8.55 5.35
C VAL A 35 -11.79 7.38 4.49
N THR A 36 -10.92 7.64 3.53
CA THR A 36 -10.28 6.61 2.72
C THR A 36 -8.76 6.71 2.79
N VAL A 37 -8.09 5.57 2.82
CA VAL A 37 -6.63 5.47 2.72
C VAL A 37 -6.32 4.64 1.49
N ARG A 38 -5.60 5.22 0.54
CA ARG A 38 -5.02 4.51 -0.60
C ARG A 38 -3.53 4.47 -0.42
N ALA A 39 -2.95 3.28 -0.44
CA ALA A 39 -1.51 3.12 -0.40
C ALA A 39 -1.05 2.34 -1.62
N ASP A 40 -0.02 2.84 -2.31
CA ASP A 40 0.69 2.16 -3.37
C ASP A 40 2.18 2.16 -2.99
N TRP A 41 2.64 1.03 -2.45
CA TRP A 41 3.96 0.89 -1.83
C TRP A 41 5.09 0.96 -2.87
N PRO A 42 6.24 1.60 -2.56
CA PRO A 42 6.56 2.36 -1.35
C PRO A 42 6.26 3.86 -1.45
N HIS A 43 5.63 4.35 -2.52
CA HIS A 43 5.71 5.79 -2.85
C HIS A 43 4.63 6.67 -2.26
N ILE A 44 3.37 6.19 -2.25
CA ILE A 44 2.25 7.08 -2.00
C ILE A 44 1.29 6.46 -1.01
N VAL A 45 1.04 7.21 0.05
CA VAL A 45 -0.08 7.02 0.95
C VAL A 45 -0.94 8.28 0.83
N ARG A 46 -2.15 8.12 0.30
CA ARG A 46 -3.13 9.20 0.15
C ARG A 46 -4.27 8.97 1.11
N ILE A 47 -4.47 9.94 2.00
CA ILE A 47 -5.61 9.98 2.92
C ILE A 47 -6.60 11.00 2.36
N THR A 48 -7.85 10.60 2.18
CA THR A 48 -8.94 11.52 1.81
C THR A 48 -9.94 11.54 2.94
N ALA A 49 -10.29 12.75 3.42
CA ALA A 49 -11.25 12.96 4.49
C ALA A 49 -12.35 13.94 4.03
N PRO A 50 -13.62 13.74 4.45
CA PRO A 50 -14.68 14.69 4.22
C PRO A 50 -14.42 16.06 4.86
N THR A 51 -14.98 17.13 4.29
CA THR A 51 -14.82 18.50 4.81
C THR A 51 -15.40 18.69 6.21
N THR A 52 -16.24 17.77 6.70
CA THR A 52 -16.73 17.74 8.09
C THR A 52 -15.61 17.60 9.12
N TYR A 53 -14.43 17.13 8.72
CA TYR A 53 -13.25 17.02 9.58
C TYR A 53 -12.36 18.27 9.59
N ASN A 54 -12.71 19.33 8.84
CA ASN A 54 -11.94 20.57 8.77
C ASN A 54 -11.63 21.12 10.18
N GLY A 55 -10.33 21.33 10.46
CA GLY A 55 -9.84 21.87 11.73
C GLY A 55 -9.95 20.93 12.93
N THR A 56 -10.35 19.67 12.72
CA THR A 56 -10.47 18.65 13.80
C THR A 56 -9.45 17.51 13.67
N LEU A 57 -8.72 17.47 12.56
CA LEU A 57 -7.64 16.51 12.34
C LEU A 57 -6.33 17.03 12.93
N GLY A 58 -5.40 16.10 13.15
CA GLY A 58 -4.00 16.36 13.47
C GLY A 58 -3.14 15.20 12.99
N GLY A 59 -1.83 15.42 12.93
CA GLY A 59 -0.85 14.46 12.40
C GLY A 59 0.01 15.08 11.29
N LEU A 60 0.81 14.25 10.63
CA LEU A 60 1.74 14.69 9.59
C LEU A 60 1.06 15.30 8.35
N CYS A 61 -0.24 15.07 8.16
CA CYS A 61 -1.03 15.68 7.09
C CYS A 61 -1.70 17.01 7.51
N GLY A 62 -1.39 17.54 8.70
CA GLY A 62 -1.93 18.79 9.19
C GLY A 62 -3.38 18.70 9.68
N ASN A 63 -4.09 19.82 9.68
CA ASN A 63 -5.40 19.97 10.33
C ASN A 63 -6.59 20.11 9.36
N LEU A 64 -6.33 20.15 8.04
CA LEU A 64 -7.33 20.23 6.97
C LEU A 64 -8.21 21.50 7.02
N ASN A 65 -7.74 22.60 7.61
CA ASN A 65 -8.50 23.85 7.66
C ASN A 65 -8.34 24.71 6.39
N GLY A 66 -7.34 24.42 5.55
CA GLY A 66 -7.02 25.15 4.32
C GLY A 66 -6.02 26.30 4.50
N ASN A 67 -5.41 26.43 5.68
CA ASN A 67 -4.40 27.42 6.03
C ASN A 67 -3.02 26.77 6.13
N ILE A 68 -2.22 26.89 5.06
CA ILE A 68 -0.88 26.27 5.00
C ILE A 68 0.09 26.76 6.08
N GLU A 69 -0.14 27.95 6.64
CA GLU A 69 0.72 28.57 7.65
C GLU A 69 0.60 27.90 9.04
N ASP A 70 -0.41 27.06 9.27
CA ASP A 70 -0.66 26.44 10.57
C ASP A 70 -0.70 24.91 10.55
N GLU A 71 -0.19 24.29 9.49
CA GLU A 71 -0.23 22.82 9.36
C GLU A 71 0.76 22.10 10.30
N PHE A 72 1.72 22.81 10.88
CA PHE A 72 2.80 22.24 11.71
C PHE A 72 2.50 22.28 13.22
N TYR A 73 1.25 22.04 13.62
CA TYR A 73 0.91 21.84 15.03
C TYR A 73 1.40 20.49 15.55
N SER A 74 2.12 20.50 16.67
CA SER A 74 2.48 19.29 17.42
C SER A 74 1.25 18.64 18.09
N PRO A 75 1.36 17.40 18.60
CA PRO A 75 0.28 16.78 19.38
C PRO A 75 -0.17 17.61 20.60
N ASP A 76 0.72 18.44 21.14
CA ASP A 76 0.46 19.33 22.28
C ASP A 76 -0.16 20.69 21.88
N GLY A 77 -0.42 20.90 20.59
CA GLY A 77 -1.01 22.14 20.06
C GLY A 77 -0.02 23.30 19.92
N VAL A 78 1.28 23.02 19.86
CA VAL A 78 2.32 24.03 19.64
C VAL A 78 2.60 24.15 18.14
N LEU A 79 2.54 25.37 17.59
CA LEU A 79 2.94 25.63 16.21
C LEU A 79 4.46 25.63 16.07
N LEU A 80 4.97 24.79 15.18
CA LEU A 80 6.39 24.67 14.88
C LEU A 80 6.70 25.27 13.50
N ASP A 81 7.91 25.81 13.33
CA ASP A 81 8.39 26.47 12.11
C ASP A 81 9.39 25.62 11.31
N ASP A 82 9.77 24.45 11.84
CA ASP A 82 10.68 23.50 11.22
C ASP A 82 9.99 22.15 10.95
N SER A 83 10.08 21.69 9.70
CA SER A 83 9.41 20.46 9.26
C SER A 83 9.95 19.20 9.94
N GLN A 84 11.24 19.17 10.28
CA GLN A 84 11.86 18.03 10.94
C GLN A 84 11.40 17.95 12.39
N LEU A 85 11.41 19.08 13.13
CA LEU A 85 10.87 19.15 14.49
C LEU A 85 9.39 18.80 14.53
N PHE A 86 8.60 19.28 13.57
CA PHE A 86 7.19 18.91 13.42
C PHE A 86 7.02 17.40 13.22
N ALA A 87 7.73 16.80 12.26
CA ALA A 87 7.65 15.38 11.99
C ALA A 87 8.09 14.53 13.19
N ASP A 88 9.16 14.94 13.87
CA ASP A 88 9.67 14.28 15.07
C ASP A 88 8.68 14.34 16.23
N SER A 89 7.89 15.41 16.36
CA SER A 89 6.89 15.57 17.43
C SER A 89 5.72 14.58 17.33
N TRP A 90 5.43 14.08 16.13
CA TRP A 90 4.37 13.09 15.87
C TRP A 90 4.88 11.64 15.87
N ARG A 91 6.17 11.43 16.15
CA ARG A 91 6.76 10.09 16.16
C ARG A 91 6.17 9.25 17.29
N ASP A 92 5.71 8.05 16.94
CA ASP A 92 5.38 6.98 17.88
C ASP A 92 6.37 5.82 17.67
N GLY A 93 7.08 5.40 18.72
CA GLY A 93 8.09 4.33 18.67
C GLY A 93 9.57 4.76 18.74
N SER A 94 10.47 3.79 18.61
CA SER A 94 11.93 3.97 18.78
C SER A 94 12.59 4.70 17.60
N LEU A 95 13.55 5.58 17.90
CA LEU A 95 14.49 6.20 16.92
C LEU A 95 15.28 5.18 16.09
N SER A 96 15.43 3.95 16.58
CA SER A 96 16.16 2.86 15.93
C SER A 96 15.32 2.08 14.92
N ALA A 97 14.03 2.41 14.74
CA ALA A 97 13.20 1.80 13.72
C ALA A 97 13.61 2.37 12.34
N HIS A 98 14.67 1.79 11.77
CA HIS A 98 15.00 2.06 10.39
C HIS A 98 13.95 1.39 9.51
N CYS A 99 13.17 2.18 8.76
CA CYS A 99 12.56 1.71 7.53
C CYS A 99 13.71 1.48 6.55
N VAL A 100 14.34 0.31 6.62
CA VAL A 100 15.38 -0.06 5.67
C VAL A 100 14.68 -0.38 4.37
N ASP A 101 14.63 0.58 3.45
CA ASP A 101 14.47 0.23 2.05
C ASP A 101 15.66 -0.67 1.71
N PRO A 102 15.44 -1.84 1.07
CA PRO A 102 16.52 -2.76 0.73
C PRO A 102 17.35 -2.18 -0.43
N ILE A 103 18.08 -1.10 -0.15
CA ILE A 103 19.01 -0.40 -1.04
C ILE A 103 20.22 -1.30 -1.35
N ASP A 104 20.48 -2.30 -0.50
CA ASP A 104 21.58 -3.27 -0.63
C ASP A 104 21.55 -4.13 -1.91
N MET A 105 20.47 -4.06 -2.72
CA MET A 105 20.34 -4.80 -3.98
C MET A 105 20.52 -3.95 -5.25
N TRP A 106 20.74 -2.63 -5.15
CA TRP A 106 20.85 -1.77 -6.32
C TRP A 106 22.29 -1.63 -6.80
N GLU A 107 22.48 -1.62 -8.12
CA GLU A 107 23.81 -1.47 -8.72
C GLU A 107 24.20 0.02 -8.75
N PRO A 108 25.23 0.43 -7.99
CA PRO A 108 25.68 1.81 -7.98
C PRO A 108 26.49 2.15 -9.25
N GLY A 109 26.63 3.44 -9.53
CA GLY A 109 27.57 3.99 -10.48
C GLY A 109 27.11 4.01 -11.93
N LEU A 110 25.81 3.85 -12.22
CA LEU A 110 25.33 4.06 -13.59
C LEU A 110 25.40 5.54 -13.97
N TYR A 111 24.93 6.41 -13.08
CA TYR A 111 25.00 7.86 -13.21
C TYR A 111 26.05 8.41 -12.25
N GLN A 112 26.81 9.43 -12.66
CA GLN A 112 28.10 9.75 -12.03
C GLN A 112 28.09 11.03 -11.21
N ASN A 113 27.20 11.97 -11.49
CA ASN A 113 27.23 13.27 -10.85
C ASN A 113 25.86 13.95 -10.84
N ARG A 114 25.75 14.98 -9.99
CA ARG A 114 24.51 15.74 -9.81
C ARG A 114 23.99 16.40 -11.09
N SER A 115 24.84 16.74 -12.05
CA SER A 115 24.37 17.26 -13.35
C SER A 115 23.60 16.19 -14.12
N GLU A 116 24.17 14.99 -14.20
CA GLU A 116 23.53 13.83 -14.84
C GLU A 116 22.24 13.42 -14.11
N PHE A 117 22.26 13.43 -12.76
CA PHE A 117 21.05 13.18 -11.97
C PHE A 117 19.96 14.21 -12.28
N SER A 118 20.33 15.50 -12.34
CA SER A 118 19.42 16.58 -12.69
C SER A 118 18.85 16.39 -14.09
N ASP A 119 19.67 16.04 -15.08
CA ASP A 119 19.24 15.84 -16.46
C ASP A 119 18.21 14.70 -16.56
N HIS A 120 18.45 13.58 -15.88
CA HIS A 120 17.53 12.45 -15.86
C HIS A 120 16.23 12.74 -15.09
N CYS A 121 16.31 13.36 -13.91
CA CYS A 121 15.12 13.70 -13.13
C CYS A 121 14.26 14.80 -13.80
N SER A 122 14.87 15.68 -14.61
CA SER A 122 14.17 16.78 -15.29
C SER A 122 13.15 16.34 -16.33
N ILE A 123 13.11 15.06 -16.72
CA ILE A 123 12.04 14.49 -17.56
C ILE A 123 10.63 14.77 -16.97
N MET A 124 10.52 14.89 -15.64
CA MET A 124 9.27 15.21 -14.94
C MET A 124 8.72 16.60 -15.30
N ALA A 125 9.57 17.54 -15.72
CA ALA A 125 9.20 18.93 -16.03
C ALA A 125 9.27 19.26 -17.54
N MET A 126 9.61 18.31 -18.41
CA MET A 126 9.71 18.57 -19.85
C MET A 126 8.36 18.97 -20.47
N ASN A 127 8.31 20.13 -21.13
CA ASN A 127 7.11 20.70 -21.72
C ASN A 127 6.43 19.81 -22.77
N ASP A 128 7.23 19.05 -23.53
CA ASP A 128 6.77 18.12 -24.56
C ASP A 128 7.13 16.66 -24.20
N GLY A 129 7.27 16.39 -22.90
CA GLY A 129 7.63 15.08 -22.37
C GLY A 129 6.43 14.23 -21.92
N PRO A 130 6.67 12.99 -21.46
CA PRO A 130 5.61 12.07 -21.03
C PRO A 130 4.81 12.58 -19.82
N PHE A 131 5.37 13.51 -19.04
CA PHE A 131 4.73 14.11 -17.87
C PHE A 131 4.17 15.52 -18.11
N ALA A 132 4.14 16.02 -19.35
CA ALA A 132 3.79 17.41 -19.67
C ALA A 132 2.42 17.86 -19.14
N GLU A 133 1.40 17.01 -19.22
CA GLU A 133 0.06 17.30 -18.66
C GLU A 133 0.11 17.42 -17.13
N CYS A 134 0.92 16.57 -16.50
CA CYS A 134 1.06 16.54 -15.05
C CYS A 134 1.84 17.74 -14.53
N SER A 135 2.98 18.09 -15.14
CA SER A 135 3.82 19.22 -14.71
C SER A 135 3.15 20.59 -14.90
N ARG A 136 2.19 20.70 -15.83
CA ARG A 136 1.36 21.92 -15.96
C ARG A 136 0.32 22.07 -14.85
N THR A 137 -0.08 20.97 -14.23
CA THR A 137 -1.15 20.92 -13.23
C THR A 137 -0.59 20.85 -11.80
N LEU A 138 0.53 20.15 -11.62
CA LEU A 138 1.18 19.86 -10.35
C LEU A 138 2.65 20.28 -10.46
N ASP A 139 3.13 21.09 -9.51
CA ASP A 139 4.51 21.55 -9.50
C ASP A 139 5.49 20.35 -9.36
N PRO A 140 6.35 20.08 -10.36
CA PRO A 140 7.24 18.94 -10.34
C PRO A 140 8.49 19.14 -9.47
N TRP A 141 8.81 20.37 -9.08
CA TRP A 141 10.17 20.69 -8.58
C TRP A 141 10.55 19.94 -7.32
N LYS A 142 9.61 19.77 -6.38
CA LYS A 142 9.88 18.99 -5.17
C LYS A 142 10.19 17.52 -5.50
N ARG A 143 9.51 16.94 -6.48
CA ARG A 143 9.72 15.54 -6.92
C ARG A 143 11.01 15.37 -7.70
N ILE A 144 11.42 16.38 -8.45
CA ILE A 144 12.74 16.41 -9.11
C ILE A 144 13.85 16.46 -8.06
N GLU A 145 13.70 17.27 -7.01
CA GLU A 145 14.67 17.33 -5.91
C GLU A 145 14.75 16.00 -5.15
N ASP A 146 13.61 15.41 -4.81
CA ASP A 146 13.53 14.08 -4.17
C ASP A 146 14.22 13.00 -5.04
N CYS A 147 14.04 13.05 -6.36
CA CYS A 147 14.68 12.16 -7.33
C CYS A 147 16.21 12.30 -7.33
N ILE A 148 16.72 13.55 -7.35
CA ILE A 148 18.16 13.81 -7.31
C ILE A 148 18.75 13.31 -5.99
N GLN A 149 18.08 13.56 -4.87
CA GLN A 149 18.54 13.10 -3.55
C GLN A 149 18.58 11.57 -3.47
N MET A 150 17.58 10.88 -4.04
CA MET A 150 17.53 9.42 -4.09
C MET A 150 18.70 8.85 -4.93
N LEU A 151 19.03 9.49 -6.05
CA LEU A 151 20.21 9.13 -6.85
C LEU A 151 21.52 9.38 -6.09
N GLU A 152 21.64 10.48 -5.36
CA GLU A 152 22.81 10.75 -4.51
C GLU A 152 22.99 9.68 -3.41
N GLN A 153 21.90 9.25 -2.77
CA GLN A 153 21.92 8.23 -1.71
C GLN A 153 22.27 6.82 -2.21
N THR A 154 22.08 6.57 -3.51
CA THR A 154 22.25 5.26 -4.14
C THR A 154 23.44 5.22 -5.09
N ASP A 155 24.30 6.25 -5.02
CA ASP A 155 25.47 6.43 -5.88
C ASP A 155 25.12 6.30 -7.37
N GLY A 156 23.97 6.86 -7.77
CA GLY A 156 23.52 6.91 -9.16
C GLY A 156 22.92 5.60 -9.68
N ALA A 157 22.28 4.80 -8.83
CA ALA A 157 21.57 3.59 -9.26
C ALA A 157 20.39 3.90 -10.19
N ARG A 158 20.17 3.08 -11.22
CA ARG A 158 19.05 3.27 -12.16
C ARG A 158 17.71 3.01 -11.50
N GLU A 159 17.66 2.01 -10.63
CA GLU A 159 16.49 1.58 -9.89
C GLU A 159 15.91 2.73 -9.07
N ALA A 160 16.77 3.59 -8.49
CA ALA A 160 16.35 4.81 -7.81
C ALA A 160 15.63 5.79 -8.74
N LEU A 161 16.19 6.07 -9.93
CA LEU A 161 15.51 6.89 -10.93
C LEU A 161 14.16 6.28 -11.32
N CYS A 162 14.11 4.98 -11.57
CA CYS A 162 12.89 4.28 -11.98
C CYS A 162 11.81 4.32 -10.90
N GLU A 163 12.17 4.13 -9.62
CA GLU A 163 11.24 4.21 -8.50
C GLU A 163 10.79 5.66 -8.25
N ALA A 164 11.66 6.67 -8.40
CA ALA A 164 11.27 8.09 -8.33
C ALA A 164 10.26 8.47 -9.43
N LEU A 165 10.52 8.06 -10.68
CA LEU A 165 9.62 8.30 -11.82
C LEU A 165 8.31 7.51 -11.68
N ARG A 166 8.33 6.31 -11.10
CA ARG A 166 7.12 5.56 -10.75
C ARG A 166 6.30 6.30 -9.71
N GLY A 167 6.92 6.81 -8.65
CA GLY A 167 6.25 7.63 -7.63
C GLY A 167 5.57 8.86 -8.23
N TYR A 168 6.26 9.58 -9.13
CA TYR A 168 5.66 10.72 -9.82
C TYR A 168 4.51 10.31 -10.76
N THR A 169 4.66 9.20 -11.49
CA THR A 169 3.58 8.63 -12.32
C THR A 169 2.32 8.36 -11.48
N LEU A 170 2.47 7.73 -10.32
CA LEU A 170 1.36 7.46 -9.40
C LEU A 170 0.71 8.76 -8.90
N HIS A 171 1.51 9.76 -8.56
CA HIS A 171 1.02 11.06 -8.12
C HIS A 171 0.15 11.74 -9.19
N CYS A 172 0.58 11.69 -10.46
CA CYS A 172 -0.19 12.20 -11.59
C CYS A 172 -1.52 11.43 -11.77
N GLN A 173 -1.45 10.09 -11.84
CA GLN A 173 -2.61 9.23 -12.09
C GLN A 173 -3.65 9.31 -10.97
N GLN A 174 -3.22 9.42 -9.71
CA GLN A 174 -4.14 9.61 -8.57
C GLN A 174 -4.80 11.00 -8.55
N ASN A 175 -4.29 11.96 -9.31
CA ASN A 175 -4.95 13.25 -9.57
C ASN A 175 -5.71 13.26 -10.91
N GLY A 176 -5.93 12.09 -11.52
CA GLY A 176 -6.71 11.93 -12.75
C GLY A 176 -5.98 12.37 -14.02
N ILE A 177 -4.66 12.55 -13.94
CA ILE A 177 -3.85 13.00 -15.07
C ILE A 177 -3.18 11.80 -15.75
N THR A 178 -3.39 11.67 -17.04
CA THR A 178 -2.75 10.62 -17.85
C THR A 178 -1.26 10.94 -18.05
N VAL A 179 -0.43 9.91 -17.95
CA VAL A 179 1.02 9.99 -18.16
C VAL A 179 1.37 9.21 -19.43
N GLY A 180 2.24 9.78 -20.27
CA GLY A 180 2.77 9.14 -21.47
C GLY A 180 3.75 8.01 -21.18
N GLU A 181 4.19 7.31 -22.22
CA GLU A 181 5.23 6.28 -22.09
C GLU A 181 6.57 6.95 -21.72
N TRP A 182 7.14 6.56 -20.58
CA TRP A 182 8.44 7.06 -20.11
C TRP A 182 9.47 5.96 -19.87
N ARG A 183 9.02 4.71 -19.68
CA ARG A 183 9.89 3.60 -19.25
C ARG A 183 10.90 3.23 -20.32
N SER A 184 10.49 3.21 -21.58
CA SER A 184 11.35 2.87 -22.71
C SER A 184 12.43 3.95 -22.92
N ILE A 185 12.08 5.21 -22.66
CA ILE A 185 12.98 6.37 -22.79
C ILE A 185 14.04 6.39 -21.70
N THR A 186 13.68 5.97 -20.48
CA THR A 186 14.59 5.96 -19.32
C THR A 186 15.21 4.60 -19.02
N HIS A 187 14.98 3.60 -19.88
CA HIS A 187 15.41 2.22 -19.67
C HIS A 187 14.95 1.65 -18.30
N CYS A 188 13.74 2.00 -17.90
CA CYS A 188 13.09 1.55 -16.67
C CYS A 188 12.10 0.44 -16.98
N ASP A 189 12.62 -0.71 -17.43
CA ASP A 189 11.80 -1.86 -17.75
C ASP A 189 10.94 -2.27 -16.55
N PRO A 190 9.64 -2.50 -16.74
CA PRO A 190 8.77 -2.86 -15.63
C PRO A 190 9.16 -4.25 -15.11
N ASN A 191 9.48 -4.33 -13.82
CA ASN A 191 9.68 -5.60 -13.15
C ASN A 191 8.35 -6.10 -12.57
N CYS A 192 7.72 -7.03 -13.28
CA CYS A 192 6.47 -7.65 -12.88
C CYS A 192 6.70 -9.06 -12.31
N PRO A 193 6.06 -9.42 -11.17
CA PRO A 193 6.14 -10.76 -10.60
C PRO A 193 5.70 -11.85 -11.60
N ALA A 194 6.01 -13.11 -11.27
CA ALA A 194 5.52 -14.24 -12.04
C ALA A 194 4.00 -14.18 -12.22
N ASP A 195 3.53 -14.64 -13.38
CA ASP A 195 2.11 -14.69 -13.75
C ASP A 195 1.40 -13.32 -13.83
N THR A 196 2.19 -12.26 -13.99
CA THR A 196 1.69 -10.90 -14.24
C THR A 196 2.32 -10.28 -15.49
N HIS A 197 1.68 -9.24 -16.03
CA HIS A 197 2.20 -8.42 -17.11
C HIS A 197 1.99 -6.93 -16.79
N PHE A 198 2.79 -6.06 -17.38
CA PHE A 198 2.69 -4.63 -17.16
C PHE A 198 1.63 -3.98 -18.06
N GLU A 199 0.80 -3.12 -17.48
CA GLU A 199 -0.10 -2.23 -18.21
C GLU A 199 0.13 -0.78 -17.81
N LEU A 200 0.08 0.15 -18.76
CA LEU A 200 0.17 1.60 -18.49
C LEU A 200 -1.09 2.14 -17.79
N CYS A 201 -2.24 1.52 -18.06
CA CYS A 201 -3.56 1.90 -17.54
C CYS A 201 -4.35 0.61 -17.29
N GLY A 202 -3.96 -0.10 -16.24
CA GLY A 202 -4.68 -1.29 -15.78
C GLY A 202 -5.74 -0.97 -14.74
N THR A 203 -6.62 -1.94 -14.49
CA THR A 203 -7.66 -1.78 -13.46
C THR A 203 -7.05 -1.54 -12.08
N SER A 204 -7.59 -0.58 -11.34
CA SER A 204 -7.31 -0.39 -9.91
C SER A 204 -8.23 -1.24 -9.03
N CYS A 205 -9.05 -2.10 -9.62
CA CYS A 205 -10.02 -2.96 -8.96
C CYS A 205 -9.92 -4.39 -9.52
N PRO A 206 -8.80 -5.09 -9.26
CA PRO A 206 -8.59 -6.44 -9.77
C PRO A 206 -9.59 -7.43 -9.17
N ALA A 207 -9.89 -8.51 -9.90
CA ALA A 207 -10.51 -9.68 -9.28
C ALA A 207 -9.52 -10.29 -8.27
N SER A 208 -9.98 -10.50 -7.04
CA SER A 208 -9.13 -11.01 -5.96
C SER A 208 -9.82 -12.10 -5.17
N CYS A 209 -9.07 -13.14 -4.79
CA CYS A 209 -9.58 -14.22 -3.96
C CYS A 209 -10.25 -13.68 -2.67
N PRO A 210 -11.31 -14.33 -2.18
CA PRO A 210 -11.94 -15.54 -2.72
C PRO A 210 -12.99 -15.23 -3.82
N SER A 211 -13.10 -13.98 -4.27
CA SER A 211 -14.08 -13.57 -5.27
C SER A 211 -13.51 -13.67 -6.68
N LEU A 212 -14.32 -14.10 -7.64
CA LEU A 212 -13.93 -14.15 -9.06
C LEU A 212 -14.22 -12.84 -9.80
N SER A 213 -14.73 -11.84 -9.09
CA SER A 213 -14.95 -10.49 -9.58
C SER A 213 -14.71 -9.49 -8.47
N PHE A 214 -14.43 -8.24 -8.85
CA PHE A 214 -14.42 -7.16 -7.88
C PHE A 214 -15.85 -6.93 -7.36
N PRO A 215 -16.08 -6.87 -6.03
CA PRO A 215 -17.43 -6.93 -5.46
C PRO A 215 -18.28 -5.67 -5.66
N PHE A 216 -17.72 -4.57 -6.19
CA PHE A 216 -18.40 -3.29 -6.33
C PHE A 216 -18.16 -2.65 -7.70
N GLN A 217 -18.82 -1.53 -7.99
CA GLN A 217 -18.46 -0.72 -9.15
C GLN A 217 -17.13 -0.01 -8.87
N CYS A 218 -16.14 -0.24 -9.73
CA CYS A 218 -14.86 0.46 -9.63
C CYS A 218 -15.02 1.93 -10.04
N THR A 219 -14.78 2.84 -9.10
CA THR A 219 -14.75 4.29 -9.34
C THR A 219 -13.32 4.85 -9.38
N LEU A 220 -12.33 3.99 -9.13
CA LEU A 220 -10.93 4.38 -9.13
C LEU A 220 -10.42 4.54 -10.57
N PRO A 221 -9.60 5.57 -10.85
CA PRO A 221 -8.94 5.69 -12.15
C PRO A 221 -8.04 4.48 -12.39
N CYS A 222 -7.82 4.13 -13.66
CA CYS A 222 -6.80 3.15 -14.01
C CYS A 222 -5.42 3.63 -13.56
N GLN A 223 -4.52 2.70 -13.31
CA GLN A 223 -3.16 2.99 -12.87
C GLN A 223 -2.16 2.11 -13.62
N GLY A 224 -0.96 2.65 -13.84
CA GLY A 224 0.15 1.87 -14.37
C GLY A 224 0.65 0.86 -13.34
N GLY A 225 0.79 -0.40 -13.73
CA GLY A 225 1.22 -1.45 -12.81
C GLY A 225 1.15 -2.85 -13.40
N CYS A 226 1.58 -3.82 -12.61
CA CYS A 226 1.50 -5.23 -12.97
C CYS A 226 0.09 -5.76 -12.70
N GLN A 227 -0.50 -6.36 -13.72
CA GLN A 227 -1.82 -6.98 -13.71
C GLN A 227 -1.67 -8.50 -13.81
N CYS A 228 -2.55 -9.25 -13.16
CA CYS A 228 -2.60 -10.70 -13.34
C CYS A 228 -2.84 -11.05 -14.82
N ASN A 229 -2.16 -12.09 -15.31
CA ASN A 229 -2.43 -12.61 -16.64
C ASN A 229 -3.87 -13.12 -16.78
N ASP A 230 -4.38 -13.12 -18.01
CA ASP A 230 -5.75 -13.54 -18.32
C ASP A 230 -6.08 -14.91 -17.70
N GLY A 231 -7.21 -14.96 -17.00
CA GLY A 231 -7.71 -16.17 -16.33
C GLY A 231 -7.17 -16.38 -14.91
N LEU A 232 -6.31 -15.50 -14.39
CA LEU A 232 -5.83 -15.51 -13.01
C LEU A 232 -6.50 -14.43 -12.15
N VAL A 233 -6.45 -14.60 -10.83
CA VAL A 233 -6.98 -13.68 -9.82
C VAL A 233 -5.92 -13.37 -8.78
N LEU A 234 -5.98 -12.18 -8.19
CA LEU A 234 -5.03 -11.72 -7.18
C LEU A 234 -5.28 -12.41 -5.84
N ASP A 235 -4.23 -12.98 -5.25
CA ASP A 235 -4.23 -13.62 -3.93
C ASP A 235 -3.05 -13.06 -3.13
N GLY A 236 -3.27 -11.94 -2.42
CA GLY A 236 -2.19 -11.20 -1.77
C GLY A 236 -1.28 -10.53 -2.78
N ASP A 237 -0.04 -11.02 -2.88
CA ASP A 237 1.02 -10.50 -3.74
C ASP A 237 1.29 -11.36 -5.00
N ARG A 238 0.49 -12.41 -5.22
CA ARG A 238 0.62 -13.35 -6.34
C ARG A 238 -0.68 -13.49 -7.13
N CYS A 239 -0.57 -13.99 -8.35
CA CYS A 239 -1.71 -14.33 -9.18
C CYS A 239 -1.88 -15.85 -9.23
N VAL A 240 -3.11 -16.33 -8.98
CA VAL A 240 -3.43 -17.75 -8.92
C VAL A 240 -4.64 -18.05 -9.81
N PRO A 241 -4.81 -19.29 -10.30
CA PRO A 241 -6.06 -19.67 -10.94
C PRO A 241 -7.23 -19.57 -9.94
N PRO A 242 -8.47 -19.34 -10.39
CA PRO A 242 -9.67 -19.33 -9.54
C PRO A 242 -9.79 -20.53 -8.58
N THR A 243 -9.37 -21.71 -9.01
CA THR A 243 -9.36 -22.95 -8.20
C THR A 243 -8.29 -22.98 -7.12
N GLY A 244 -7.37 -22.01 -7.14
CA GLY A 244 -6.35 -21.79 -6.12
C GLY A 244 -6.79 -20.83 -5.02
N CYS A 245 -8.00 -20.25 -5.10
CA CYS A 245 -8.53 -19.42 -4.02
C CYS A 245 -8.89 -20.25 -2.79
N GLY A 246 -8.76 -19.64 -1.62
CA GLY A 246 -9.19 -20.23 -0.35
C GLY A 246 -10.65 -19.95 -0.01
N CYS A 247 -10.94 -19.86 1.29
CA CYS A 247 -12.29 -19.81 1.84
C CYS A 247 -12.64 -18.42 2.36
N ARG A 248 -13.93 -18.08 2.35
CA ARG A 248 -14.45 -16.91 3.07
C ARG A 248 -15.17 -17.36 4.33
N TYR A 249 -14.72 -16.87 5.49
CA TYR A 249 -15.29 -17.26 6.79
C TYR A 249 -15.36 -16.06 7.74
N ASN A 250 -16.57 -15.73 8.22
CA ASN A 250 -16.83 -14.58 9.10
C ASN A 250 -16.24 -13.24 8.62
N GLY A 251 -16.25 -12.99 7.31
CA GLY A 251 -15.70 -11.75 6.73
C GLY A 251 -14.19 -11.77 6.50
N HIS A 252 -13.50 -12.82 6.93
CA HIS A 252 -12.07 -13.04 6.67
C HIS A 252 -11.87 -13.96 5.47
N TYR A 253 -10.84 -13.67 4.68
CA TYR A 253 -10.30 -14.60 3.71
C TYR A 253 -9.28 -15.52 4.38
N ARG A 254 -9.37 -16.82 4.07
CA ARG A 254 -8.51 -17.89 4.61
C ARG A 254 -7.84 -18.62 3.45
N GLN A 255 -6.54 -18.81 3.52
CA GLN A 255 -5.77 -19.48 2.47
C GLN A 255 -6.19 -20.96 2.33
N PRO A 256 -6.06 -21.56 1.13
CA PRO A 256 -6.30 -22.99 0.93
C PRO A 256 -5.51 -23.84 1.94
N GLY A 257 -6.20 -24.70 2.69
CA GLY A 257 -5.57 -25.56 3.70
C GLY A 257 -5.18 -24.86 5.00
N GLU A 258 -5.44 -23.55 5.15
CA GLU A 258 -5.17 -22.82 6.38
C GLU A 258 -5.95 -23.43 7.56
N GLN A 259 -5.24 -23.69 8.65
CA GLN A 259 -5.82 -24.07 9.94
C GLN A 259 -5.83 -22.87 10.88
N PHE A 260 -6.98 -22.61 11.52
CA PHE A 260 -7.14 -21.46 12.40
C PHE A 260 -8.12 -21.75 13.54
N TRP A 261 -7.89 -21.10 14.69
CA TRP A 261 -8.78 -21.19 15.85
C TRP A 261 -10.00 -20.27 15.69
N HIS A 262 -11.16 -20.72 16.16
CA HIS A 262 -12.41 -19.97 16.11
C HIS A 262 -13.19 -20.07 17.43
N GLY A 263 -13.95 -19.01 17.71
CA GLY A 263 -14.83 -18.89 18.86
C GLY A 263 -14.12 -18.37 20.11
N GLU A 264 -14.92 -18.05 21.13
CA GLU A 264 -14.42 -17.64 22.44
C GLU A 264 -13.56 -18.77 23.03
N GLU A 265 -12.44 -18.40 23.66
CA GLU A 265 -11.50 -19.33 24.30
C GLU A 265 -11.02 -20.49 23.39
N CYS A 266 -10.97 -20.28 22.07
CA CYS A 266 -10.46 -21.25 21.11
C CYS A 266 -11.26 -22.57 21.11
N GLN A 267 -12.59 -22.50 21.27
CA GLN A 267 -13.49 -23.66 21.32
C GLN A 267 -13.57 -24.51 20.03
N SER A 268 -12.97 -24.06 18.93
CA SER A 268 -12.99 -24.78 17.65
C SER A 268 -11.71 -24.59 16.88
N LEU A 269 -11.25 -25.67 16.25
CA LEU A 269 -10.17 -25.65 15.26
C LEU A 269 -10.78 -25.84 13.87
N CYS A 270 -10.53 -24.90 12.98
CA CYS A 270 -11.10 -24.85 11.64
C CYS A 270 -10.03 -25.06 10.58
N VAL A 271 -10.41 -25.65 9.45
CA VAL A 271 -9.57 -25.79 8.25
C VAL A 271 -10.33 -25.31 7.02
N CYS A 272 -9.65 -24.54 6.17
CA CYS A 272 -10.17 -24.16 4.86
C CYS A 272 -9.95 -25.27 3.83
N ASP A 273 -11.03 -25.82 3.28
CA ASP A 273 -10.99 -26.71 2.12
C ASP A 273 -10.96 -25.86 0.84
N GLY A 274 -9.76 -25.60 0.31
CA GLY A 274 -9.57 -24.76 -0.87
C GLY A 274 -10.18 -25.33 -2.16
N ILE A 275 -10.51 -26.62 -2.21
CA ILE A 275 -11.19 -27.20 -3.38
C ILE A 275 -12.66 -26.79 -3.38
N THR A 276 -13.30 -26.81 -2.21
CA THR A 276 -14.73 -26.49 -2.08
C THR A 276 -15.01 -25.05 -1.69
N GLY A 277 -14.00 -24.30 -1.24
CA GLY A 277 -14.13 -22.96 -0.65
C GLY A 277 -14.80 -22.94 0.73
N ASN A 278 -15.05 -24.11 1.32
CA ASN A 278 -15.77 -24.25 2.59
C ASN A 278 -14.82 -24.43 3.77
N VAL A 279 -15.21 -23.90 4.92
CA VAL A 279 -14.51 -24.14 6.19
C VAL A 279 -15.15 -25.29 6.94
N ARG A 280 -14.31 -26.19 7.47
CA ARG A 280 -14.72 -27.26 8.37
C ARG A 280 -14.13 -26.99 9.74
N CYS A 281 -14.97 -26.95 10.77
CA CYS A 281 -14.54 -26.73 12.15
C CYS A 281 -14.88 -27.95 13.00
N THR A 282 -13.94 -28.33 13.87
CA THR A 282 -14.15 -29.37 14.89
C THR A 282 -14.02 -28.76 16.28
N PRO A 283 -14.85 -29.18 17.25
CA PRO A 283 -14.69 -28.78 18.64
C PRO A 283 -13.27 -29.07 19.13
N SER A 284 -12.66 -28.09 19.78
CA SER A 284 -11.28 -28.18 20.26
C SER A 284 -11.11 -27.24 21.46
N SER A 285 -9.99 -27.33 22.16
CA SER A 285 -9.67 -26.46 23.29
C SER A 285 -8.16 -26.40 23.48
N CYS A 286 -7.68 -25.30 24.08
CA CYS A 286 -6.29 -25.20 24.48
C CYS A 286 -5.94 -26.24 25.56
N SER A 287 -4.68 -26.66 25.61
CA SER A 287 -4.19 -27.50 26.70
C SER A 287 -4.12 -26.70 28.01
N GLU A 288 -3.96 -27.40 29.14
CA GLU A 288 -3.86 -26.75 30.46
C GLU A 288 -2.69 -25.75 30.56
N GLN A 289 -1.63 -25.94 29.77
CA GLN A 289 -0.43 -25.08 29.73
C GLN A 289 -0.55 -23.92 28.74
N GLU A 290 -1.66 -23.82 28.03
CA GLU A 290 -1.92 -22.80 27.03
C GLU A 290 -3.06 -21.87 27.47
N ILE A 291 -3.09 -20.70 26.85
CA ILE A 291 -4.20 -19.76 26.95
C ILE A 291 -4.54 -19.28 25.54
N CYS A 292 -5.84 -19.16 25.27
CA CYS A 292 -6.32 -18.62 24.01
C CYS A 292 -6.11 -17.11 23.98
N ARG A 293 -5.23 -16.63 23.11
CA ARG A 293 -4.91 -15.20 22.95
C ARG A 293 -4.35 -14.90 21.57
N VAL A 294 -4.09 -13.64 21.30
CA VAL A 294 -3.30 -13.22 20.13
C VAL A 294 -1.85 -13.06 20.56
N VAL A 295 -0.93 -13.72 19.87
CA VAL A 295 0.52 -13.54 20.01
C VAL A 295 1.08 -13.28 18.62
N GLU A 296 1.81 -12.17 18.46
CA GLU A 296 2.46 -11.79 17.19
C GLU A 296 1.52 -11.87 15.97
N GLY A 297 0.28 -11.41 16.11
CA GLY A 297 -0.68 -11.44 15.01
C GLY A 297 -1.51 -12.71 14.90
N VAL A 298 -1.18 -13.78 15.63
CA VAL A 298 -1.81 -15.09 15.48
C VAL A 298 -2.77 -15.35 16.64
N TYR A 299 -4.07 -15.47 16.35
CA TYR A 299 -5.06 -15.93 17.32
C TYR A 299 -5.02 -17.45 17.47
N GLY A 300 -4.84 -17.92 18.70
CA GLY A 300 -4.84 -19.35 18.98
C GLY A 300 -4.45 -19.69 20.41
N CYS A 301 -4.26 -20.98 20.63
CA CYS A 301 -3.68 -21.50 21.86
C CYS A 301 -2.18 -21.24 21.87
N HIS A 302 -1.72 -20.47 22.86
CA HIS A 302 -0.31 -20.12 23.04
C HIS A 302 0.13 -20.46 24.45
N PRO A 303 1.43 -20.75 24.68
CA PRO A 303 1.95 -21.00 26.01
C PRO A 303 1.57 -19.87 26.98
N ARG A 304 1.17 -20.26 28.20
CA ARG A 304 0.92 -19.30 29.27
C ARG A 304 2.19 -18.48 29.51
N PRO A 305 2.08 -17.14 29.60
CA PRO A 305 3.23 -16.32 29.99
C PRO A 305 3.67 -16.72 31.41
N HIS A 306 4.98 -16.86 31.60
CA HIS A 306 5.60 -17.13 32.90
C HIS A 306 5.50 -15.94 33.84
#